data_AF-A0A956EA36-F1
#
_entry.id   AF-A0A956EA36-F1
#
_cell.length_a   1.000
_cell.length_b   1.000
_cell.length_c   1.000
_cell.angle_alpha   90.00
_cell.angle_beta   90.00
_cell.angle_gamma   90.00
#
_symmetry.space_group_name_H-M   'P 1'
#
loop_
_entity.id
_entity.type
_entity.pdbx_description
1 polymer ?
#
loop_
_entity_poly.entity_id
_entity_poly.type
_entity_poly.pdbx_seq_one_letter_code
_entity_poly.pdbx_strand_id
1 'polypeptide(L)'
;MASNRRASREAIQKRRAGRALNDLFSGRGSGQLDGRTEKRRQRLLEELRENKRRGSGEELKPLEVLSHANELLEMGESMAGLRKLCAARKPPGDREQLVYVVQQVHEAYGFRPEVWGLVGVSDEVLKAAGVPLAEE
;
A
#
# COMPACT_ATOMS: atom_id res chain seq x y z
N MET A 1 -23.43 15.05 -4.34
CA MET A 1 -22.79 13.79 -3.92
C MET A 1 -21.43 13.68 -4.63
N ALA A 2 -20.34 14.01 -3.93
CA ALA A 2 -19.02 14.15 -4.55
C ALA A 2 -18.41 12.78 -4.84
N SER A 3 -18.31 12.44 -6.13
CA SER A 3 -17.62 11.25 -6.63
C SER A 3 -16.10 11.42 -6.46
N ASN A 4 -15.54 11.00 -5.33
CA ASN A 4 -14.10 10.88 -5.13
C ASN A 4 -13.56 9.59 -5.79
N ARG A 5 -13.95 9.34 -7.05
CA ARG A 5 -13.51 8.19 -7.83
C ARG A 5 -12.36 8.66 -8.73
N ARG A 6 -11.20 8.01 -8.60
CA ARG A 6 -10.09 8.07 -9.55
C ARG A 6 -9.33 9.40 -9.57
N ALA A 7 -8.34 9.55 -8.69
CA ALA A 7 -7.09 10.14 -9.19
C ALA A 7 -6.64 9.20 -10.33
N SER A 8 -6.81 9.64 -11.58
CA SER A 8 -6.59 8.81 -12.77
C SER A 8 -5.23 8.10 -12.68
N ARG A 9 -5.16 6.80 -12.99
CA ARG A 9 -3.93 5.98 -12.87
C ARG A 9 -2.71 6.66 -13.49
N GLU A 10 -2.95 7.35 -14.59
CA GLU A 10 -1.96 8.16 -15.30
C GLU A 10 -1.43 9.32 -14.45
N ALA A 11 -2.27 9.98 -13.66
CA ALA A 11 -1.87 11.06 -12.77
C ALA A 11 -1.00 10.56 -11.60
N ILE A 12 -1.23 9.33 -11.12
CA ILE A 12 -0.41 8.70 -10.08
C ILE A 12 0.95 8.28 -10.67
N GLN A 13 0.96 7.64 -11.84
CA GLN A 13 2.20 7.29 -12.53
C GLN A 13 3.02 8.52 -12.93
N LYS A 14 2.38 9.59 -13.42
CA LYS A 14 3.05 10.87 -13.71
C LYS A 14 3.66 11.50 -12.47
N ARG A 15 2.98 11.41 -11.31
CA ARG A 15 3.53 11.86 -10.02
C ARG A 15 4.70 10.99 -9.57
N ARG A 16 4.62 9.67 -9.74
CA ARG A 16 5.69 8.71 -9.41
C ARG A 16 6.94 8.97 -10.25
N ALA A 17 6.78 9.10 -11.57
CA ALA A 17 7.87 9.43 -12.49
C ALA A 17 8.46 10.81 -12.18
N GLY A 18 7.61 11.80 -11.93
CA GLY A 18 8.06 13.15 -11.56
C GLY A 18 8.83 13.20 -10.24
N ARG A 19 8.41 12.44 -9.22
CA ARG A 19 9.14 12.35 -7.93
C ARG A 19 10.46 11.61 -8.09
N ALA A 20 10.45 10.43 -8.72
CA ALA A 20 11.68 9.68 -8.96
C ALA A 20 12.72 10.49 -9.75
N LEU A 21 12.27 11.25 -10.75
CA LEU A 21 13.10 12.19 -11.49
C LEU A 21 13.62 13.31 -10.58
N ASN A 22 12.74 14.00 -9.85
CA ASN A 22 13.14 15.09 -8.97
C ASN A 22 14.11 14.63 -7.88
N ASP A 23 13.91 13.45 -7.28
CA ASP A 23 14.78 12.89 -6.25
C ASP A 23 16.16 12.56 -6.81
N LEU A 24 16.23 12.02 -8.04
CA LEU A 24 17.47 11.70 -8.73
C LEU A 24 18.28 12.95 -9.11
N PHE A 25 17.60 14.05 -9.47
CA PHE A 25 18.24 15.30 -9.90
C PHE A 25 18.50 16.30 -8.76
N SER A 26 17.79 16.21 -7.63
CA SER A 26 17.94 17.17 -6.52
C SER A 26 18.93 16.75 -5.44
N GLY A 27 19.49 15.54 -5.51
CA GLY A 27 20.49 15.04 -4.54
C GLY A 27 19.97 14.94 -3.11
N ARG A 28 18.67 15.15 -2.88
CA ARG A 28 18.02 14.97 -1.58
C ARG A 28 17.67 13.51 -1.39
N GLY A 29 18.59 12.76 -0.80
CA GLY A 29 18.21 11.53 -0.12
C GLY A 29 17.20 11.86 0.97
N SER A 30 15.95 11.39 0.82
CA SER A 30 14.95 11.09 1.88
C SER A 30 14.79 12.05 3.08
N GLY A 31 15.22 13.31 3.01
CA GLY A 31 15.63 14.03 4.23
C GLY A 31 14.63 14.98 4.88
N GLN A 32 13.54 15.39 4.21
CA GLN A 32 12.59 16.30 4.86
C GLN A 32 11.21 16.17 4.23
N LEU A 33 10.38 15.31 4.82
CA LEU A 33 8.96 15.30 4.53
C LEU A 33 8.41 16.67 4.96
N ASP A 34 7.69 17.37 4.08
CA ASP A 34 6.94 18.57 4.45
C ASP A 34 6.07 18.25 5.68
N GLY A 35 5.90 19.18 6.64
CA GLY A 35 5.17 18.92 7.90
C GLY A 35 3.73 18.43 7.67
N ARG A 36 3.15 18.72 6.49
CA ARG A 36 1.88 18.14 6.02
C ARG A 36 1.98 16.65 5.67
N THR A 37 3.08 16.25 5.02
CA THR A 37 3.38 14.86 4.67
C THR A 37 3.75 14.04 5.90
N GLU A 38 4.50 14.62 6.85
CA GLU A 38 4.80 13.96 8.13
C GLU A 38 3.55 13.69 8.95
N LYS A 39 2.65 14.67 9.06
CA LYS A 39 1.37 14.49 9.76
C LYS A 39 0.51 13.42 9.10
N ARG A 40 0.54 13.32 7.77
CA ARG A 40 -0.16 12.27 7.02
C ARG A 40 0.46 10.89 7.26
N ARG A 41 1.79 10.79 7.22
CA ARG A 41 2.56 9.57 7.53
C ARG A 41 2.23 9.07 8.93
N GLN A 42 2.31 9.93 9.94
CA GLN A 42 1.98 9.58 11.32
C GLN A 42 0.54 9.07 11.45
N ARG A 43 -0.42 9.75 10.83
CA ARG A 43 -1.82 9.31 10.81
C ARG A 43 -1.99 7.90 10.22
N LEU A 44 -1.36 7.63 9.08
CA LEU A 44 -1.47 6.30 8.43
C LEU A 44 -0.82 5.20 9.27
N LEU A 45 0.30 5.49 9.94
CA LEU A 45 0.94 4.57 10.86
C LEU A 45 0.06 4.26 12.08
N GLU A 46 -0.59 5.27 12.66
CA GLU A 46 -1.55 5.10 13.75
C GLU A 46 -2.74 4.23 13.32
N GLU A 47 -3.35 4.54 12.17
CA GLU A 47 -4.49 3.78 11.65
C GLU A 47 -4.14 2.31 11.39
N LEU A 48 -2.96 2.03 10.80
CA LEU A 48 -2.49 0.66 10.61
C LEU A 48 -2.22 -0.07 11.94
N ARG A 49 -1.62 0.63 12.91
CA ARG A 49 -1.31 0.06 14.23
C ARG A 49 -2.55 -0.29 15.02
N GLU A 50 -3.56 0.59 15.02
CA GLU A 50 -4.83 0.36 15.71
C GLU A 50 -5.77 -0.53 14.91
N ASN A 51 -5.44 -0.77 13.63
CA ASN A 51 -6.30 -1.39 12.63
C ASN A 51 -7.69 -0.74 12.58
N LYS A 52 -7.74 0.57 12.82
CA LYS A 52 -8.97 1.36 12.87
C LYS A 52 -8.81 2.64 12.09
N ARG A 53 -9.84 3.01 11.36
CA ARG A 53 -9.91 4.30 10.71
C ARG A 53 -10.06 5.40 11.77
N ARG A 54 -9.19 6.40 11.71
CA ARG A 54 -9.22 7.53 12.62
C ARG A 54 -10.50 8.32 12.44
N GLY A 55 -11.24 8.54 13.53
CA GLY A 55 -12.47 9.34 13.55
C GLY A 55 -13.78 8.53 13.49
N SER A 56 -13.85 7.44 12.71
CA SER A 56 -15.01 6.52 12.78
C SER A 56 -14.81 5.37 13.76
N GLY A 57 -13.56 5.00 14.04
CA GLY A 57 -13.24 3.85 14.90
C GLY A 57 -13.57 2.49 14.27
N GLU A 58 -14.02 2.49 13.01
CA GLU A 58 -14.29 1.29 12.23
C GLU A 58 -12.99 0.56 11.90
N GLU A 59 -13.08 -0.77 11.82
CA GLU A 59 -11.95 -1.60 11.45
C GLU A 59 -11.51 -1.33 10.00
N LEU A 60 -10.19 -1.24 9.78
CA LEU A 60 -9.66 -1.05 8.43
C LEU A 60 -9.98 -2.25 7.54
N LYS A 61 -10.50 -1.97 6.35
CA LYS A 61 -10.71 -2.99 5.33
C LYS A 61 -9.38 -3.45 4.76
N PRO A 62 -9.26 -4.70 4.25
CA PRO A 62 -8.01 -5.18 3.65
C PRO A 62 -7.48 -4.28 2.53
N LEU A 63 -8.38 -3.72 1.70
CA LEU A 63 -8.00 -2.77 0.66
C LEU A 63 -7.39 -1.47 1.21
N GLU A 64 -7.87 -1.00 2.36
CA GLU A 64 -7.33 0.20 3.02
C GLU A 64 -5.96 -0.08 3.63
N VAL A 65 -5.78 -1.27 4.25
CA VAL A 65 -4.48 -1.72 4.74
C VAL A 65 -3.45 -1.72 3.60
N LEU A 66 -3.79 -2.31 2.45
CA LEU A 66 -2.95 -2.32 1.25
C LEU A 66 -2.63 -0.90 0.76
N SER A 67 -3.65 -0.04 0.69
CA SER A 67 -3.48 1.35 0.24
C SER A 67 -2.58 2.16 1.17
N HIS A 68 -2.79 2.05 2.49
CA HIS A 68 -2.01 2.78 3.50
C HIS A 68 -0.57 2.29 3.52
N ALA A 69 -0.35 0.98 3.48
CA ALA A 69 0.98 0.39 3.43
C ALA A 69 1.74 0.81 2.17
N ASN A 70 1.09 0.74 1.00
CA ASN A 70 1.73 1.16 -0.26
C ASN A 70 2.11 2.64 -0.22
N GLU A 71 1.24 3.50 0.30
CA GLU A 71 1.52 4.92 0.44
C GLU A 71 2.66 5.21 1.43
N LEU A 72 2.71 4.49 2.55
CA LEU A 72 3.79 4.64 3.53
C LEU A 72 5.15 4.22 2.94
N LEU A 73 5.19 3.16 2.15
CA LEU A 73 6.41 2.78 1.41
C LEU A 73 6.84 3.85 0.41
N GLU A 74 5.88 4.48 -0.29
CA GLU A 74 6.17 5.62 -1.16
C GLU A 74 6.72 6.85 -0.40
N MET A 75 6.42 6.96 0.90
CA MET A 75 6.96 7.99 1.80
C MET A 75 8.30 7.61 2.44
N GLY A 76 8.85 6.43 2.11
CA GLY A 76 10.15 5.96 2.64
C GLY A 76 10.05 5.10 3.90
N GLU A 77 8.86 4.63 4.29
CA GLU A 77 8.77 3.62 5.34
C GLU A 77 9.44 2.31 4.91
N SER A 78 9.93 1.58 5.91
CA SER A 78 10.44 0.23 5.70
C SER A 78 9.33 -0.81 5.81
N MET A 79 9.38 -1.84 4.96
CA MET A 79 8.49 -3.00 5.08
C MET A 79 8.59 -3.70 6.45
N ALA A 80 9.79 -3.72 7.03
CA ALA A 80 10.02 -4.28 8.36
C ALA A 80 9.25 -3.50 9.45
N GLY A 81 9.16 -2.17 9.34
CA GLY A 81 8.35 -1.34 10.22
C GLY A 81 6.87 -1.63 10.07
N LEU A 82 6.37 -1.70 8.82
CA LEU A 82 4.95 -1.97 8.55
C LEU A 82 4.50 -3.35 9.03
N ARG A 83 5.34 -4.39 8.85
CA ARG A 83 5.06 -5.75 9.33
C ARG A 83 4.93 -5.84 10.86
N LYS A 84 5.65 -4.99 11.61
CA LYS A 84 5.53 -4.94 13.08
C LYS A 84 4.23 -4.27 13.54
N LEU A 85 3.67 -3.38 12.71
CA LEU A 85 2.47 -2.62 13.03
C LEU A 85 1.20 -3.37 12.61
N CYS A 86 1.25 -4.09 11.48
CA CYS A 86 0.11 -4.82 10.94
C CYS A 86 0.16 -6.28 11.42
N ALA A 87 -0.86 -6.71 12.15
CA ALA A 87 -1.08 -8.13 12.38
C ALA A 87 -1.63 -8.76 11.09
N ALA A 88 -0.85 -9.64 10.45
CA ALA A 88 -1.29 -10.33 9.25
C ALA A 88 -2.55 -11.16 9.55
N ARG A 89 -3.61 -10.91 8.78
CA ARG A 89 -4.88 -11.63 8.92
C ARG A 89 -4.95 -12.71 7.86
N LYS A 90 -5.25 -13.94 8.25
CA LYS A 90 -5.47 -15.01 7.28
C LYS A 90 -6.73 -14.68 6.47
N PRO A 91 -6.64 -14.55 5.14
CA PRO A 91 -7.81 -14.24 4.35
C PRO A 91 -8.79 -15.43 4.40
N PRO A 92 -10.09 -15.19 4.61
CA PRO A 92 -11.09 -16.23 4.52
C PRO A 92 -11.34 -16.55 3.04
N GLY A 93 -11.37 -17.84 2.69
CA GLY A 93 -11.64 -18.28 1.31
C GLY A 93 -10.74 -19.42 0.87
N ASP A 94 -11.14 -20.07 -0.22
CA ASP A 94 -10.32 -21.04 -0.91
C ASP A 94 -9.26 -20.34 -1.79
N ARG A 95 -8.25 -21.11 -2.20
CA ARG A 95 -7.11 -20.60 -2.96
C ARG A 95 -7.52 -19.99 -4.30
N GLU A 96 -8.49 -20.57 -5.01
CA GLU A 96 -8.87 -20.13 -6.35
C GLU A 96 -9.58 -18.78 -6.30
N GLN A 97 -10.50 -18.61 -5.34
CA GLN A 97 -11.16 -17.34 -5.09
C GLN A 97 -10.15 -16.24 -4.72
N LEU A 98 -9.16 -16.56 -3.88
CA LEU A 98 -8.11 -15.61 -3.51
C LEU A 98 -7.25 -15.20 -4.71
N VAL A 99 -6.84 -16.16 -5.55
CA VAL A 99 -6.07 -15.87 -6.77
C VAL A 99 -6.85 -14.93 -7.69
N TYR A 100 -8.13 -15.21 -7.94
CA TYR A 100 -8.97 -14.38 -8.79
C TYR A 100 -9.09 -12.94 -8.25
N VAL A 101 -9.39 -12.78 -6.95
CA VAL A 101 -9.52 -11.45 -6.34
C VAL A 101 -8.19 -10.70 -6.34
N VAL A 102 -7.08 -11.37 -6.01
CA VAL A 102 -5.74 -10.77 -6.03
C VAL A 102 -5.39 -10.28 -7.42
N GLN A 103 -5.64 -11.08 -8.46
CA GLN A 103 -5.40 -10.69 -9.84
C GLN A 103 -6.18 -9.43 -10.20
N GLN A 104 -7.49 -9.41 -9.92
CA GLN A 104 -8.35 -8.26 -10.21
C GLN A 104 -7.90 -7.00 -9.46
N VAL A 105 -7.54 -7.13 -8.18
CA VAL A 105 -7.10 -6.00 -7.36
C VAL A 105 -5.70 -5.54 -7.78
N HIS A 106 -4.79 -6.45 -8.15
CA HIS A 106 -3.47 -6.09 -8.64
C HIS A 106 -3.57 -5.35 -9.99
N GLU A 107 -4.39 -5.81 -10.92
CA GLU A 107 -4.69 -5.10 -12.16
C GLU A 107 -5.39 -3.75 -11.90
N ALA A 108 -6.24 -3.70 -10.86
CA ALA A 108 -7.00 -2.51 -10.50
C ALA A 108 -6.12 -1.39 -9.92
N TYR A 109 -5.23 -1.73 -8.97
CA TYR A 109 -4.54 -0.80 -8.09
C TYR A 109 -3.01 -0.82 -8.23
N GLY A 110 -2.42 -1.90 -8.74
CA GLY A 110 -0.98 -2.02 -8.93
C GLY A 110 -0.17 -2.01 -7.63
N PHE A 111 -0.72 -2.52 -6.53
CA PHE A 111 -0.02 -2.58 -5.24
C PHE A 111 1.28 -3.38 -5.34
N ARG A 112 2.30 -2.93 -4.60
CA ARG A 112 3.58 -3.65 -4.47
C ARG A 112 3.35 -5.09 -3.98
N PRO A 113 4.05 -6.10 -4.52
CA PRO A 113 3.92 -7.50 -4.09
C PRO A 113 4.10 -7.68 -2.58
N GLU A 114 5.06 -6.95 -2.00
CA GLU A 114 5.43 -7.03 -0.59
C GLU A 114 4.29 -6.68 0.38
N VAL A 115 3.38 -5.78 0.00
CA VAL A 115 2.30 -5.33 0.90
C VAL A 115 1.18 -6.36 1.06
N TRP A 116 1.06 -7.31 0.13
CA TRP A 116 0.06 -8.36 0.19
C TRP A 116 0.24 -9.31 1.37
N GLY A 117 1.48 -9.49 1.83
CA GLY A 117 1.76 -10.24 3.05
C GLY A 117 1.12 -9.62 4.31
N LEU A 118 0.86 -8.31 4.32
CA LEU A 118 0.21 -7.62 5.46
C LEU A 118 -1.26 -8.02 5.63
N VAL A 119 -1.90 -8.47 4.55
CA VAL A 119 -3.27 -9.01 4.57
C VAL A 119 -3.28 -10.54 4.49
N GLY A 120 -2.14 -11.18 4.77
CA GLY A 120 -2.00 -12.63 4.86
C GLY A 120 -2.12 -13.39 3.54
N VAL A 121 -1.97 -12.71 2.40
CA VAL A 121 -1.87 -13.36 1.09
C VAL A 121 -0.46 -13.91 0.92
N SER A 122 -0.35 -15.20 0.58
CA SER A 122 0.93 -15.88 0.41
C SER A 122 1.53 -15.66 -0.98
N ASP A 123 2.85 -15.81 -1.07
CA ASP A 123 3.59 -15.68 -2.34
C ASP A 123 3.12 -16.69 -3.40
N GLU A 124 2.64 -17.87 -2.98
CA GLU A 124 2.02 -18.85 -3.85
C GLU A 124 0.76 -18.32 -4.56
N VAL A 125 -0.08 -17.57 -3.84
CA VAL A 125 -1.30 -16.95 -4.39
C VAL A 125 -0.91 -15.78 -5.29
N LEU A 126 0.08 -14.98 -4.90
CA LEU A 126 0.61 -13.88 -5.72
C LEU A 126 1.16 -14.39 -7.06
N LYS A 127 1.97 -15.45 -7.02
CA LYS A 127 2.53 -16.09 -8.21
C LYS A 127 1.43 -16.65 -9.11
N ALA A 128 0.45 -17.33 -8.54
CA ALA A 128 -0.69 -17.86 -9.29
C ALA A 128 -1.58 -16.75 -9.88
N ALA A 129 -1.66 -15.60 -9.22
CA ALA A 129 -2.38 -14.41 -9.71
C ALA A 129 -1.58 -13.59 -10.74
N GLY A 130 -0.35 -14.00 -11.08
CA GLY A 130 0.50 -13.29 -12.04
C GLY A 130 1.11 -12.00 -11.51
N VAL A 131 1.15 -11.81 -10.18
CA VAL A 131 1.81 -10.68 -9.54
C VAL A 131 3.33 -10.94 -9.57
N PRO A 132 4.13 -10.07 -10.22
CA PRO A 132 5.58 -10.26 -10.28
C PRO A 132 6.16 -10.04 -8.89
N LEU A 133 6.61 -11.11 -8.23
CA LEU A 133 7.34 -10.99 -6.98
C LEU A 133 8.63 -10.20 -7.26
N ALA A 134 8.96 -9.23 -6.41
CA ALA A 134 10.23 -8.54 -6.52
C ALA A 134 11.33 -9.58 -6.31
N GLU A 135 12.06 -9.92 -7.37
CA GLU A 135 13.29 -10.70 -7.23
C GLU A 135 14.30 -9.83 -6.47
N GLU A 136 14.89 -10.42 -5.42
CA GLU A 136 15.93 -9.80 -4.59
C GLU A 136 17.15 -9.34 -5.40
#